data_AF-A0A941I5I2-F1
#
_entry.id   AF-A0A941I5I2-F1
#
_cell.length_a   1.000
_cell.length_b   1.000
_cell.length_c   1.000
_cell.angle_alpha   90.00
_cell.angle_beta   90.00
_cell.angle_gamma   90.00
#
_symmetry.space_group_name_H-M   'P 1'
#
loop_
_entity.id
_entity.type
_entity.pdbx_description
1 polymer ?
#
loop_
_entity_poly.entity_id
_entity_poly.type
_entity_poly.pdbx_seq_one_letter_code
_entity_poly.pdbx_strand_id
1 'polypeptide(L)'
;MNISTLSTLHSILLLCWIPIFWVVFRKARRSKRTQNQIVENVEREGLRDWYRIYISRTPFFRKRFKFTAYETRGILVNLPDGVRVIAEWPSGERIDQTFPKSSMQLRWHGNSGIASANLHWLAIGSNDNPLMLSADTGFNAIQSREATADLCRRIDPEFRLPGIAKSEFALEKNRASLVIVAIFFLLLAFALIDGKFLNKYEWLRTAGTSWLLMPGMQIIMLLALPVYWWLSKSKVPARESLTLSTLIAVALSLAYIPAIKRVDQLLSTDGPQSYAYRLGDHGLLTPVSDGPPDIDYKNRREYWNQFEEDSIHQFNLVRGPLGMWQLDHSELEKKMQQFYEQRRKNKK
;
A
#
# COMPACT_ATOMS: atom_id res chain seq x y z
N MET A 1 12.34 -18.24 17.65
CA MET A 1 12.51 -18.36 16.18
C MET A 1 13.66 -17.45 15.78
N ASN A 2 14.76 -17.97 15.22
CA ASN A 2 15.95 -17.16 14.91
C ASN A 2 15.64 -16.18 13.76
N ILE A 3 16.11 -14.93 13.86
CA ILE A 3 15.94 -13.88 12.84
C ILE A 3 16.35 -14.36 11.43
N SER A 4 17.33 -15.25 11.35
CA SER A 4 17.76 -15.90 10.10
C SER A 4 16.67 -16.71 9.41
N THR A 5 15.80 -17.40 10.17
CA THR A 5 14.72 -18.25 9.64
C THR A 5 13.58 -17.44 9.03
N LEU A 6 13.25 -16.29 9.62
CA LEU A 6 12.21 -15.40 9.09
C LEU A 6 12.66 -14.74 7.78
N SER A 7 13.93 -14.31 7.70
CA SER A 7 14.53 -13.71 6.49
C SER A 7 14.60 -14.70 5.31
N THR A 8 14.91 -15.97 5.59
CA THR A 8 14.91 -17.03 4.58
C THR A 8 13.50 -17.29 4.05
N LEU A 9 12.48 -17.33 4.93
CA LEU A 9 11.09 -17.51 4.49
C LEU A 9 10.60 -16.37 3.56
N HIS A 10 10.94 -15.12 3.88
CA HIS A 10 10.61 -13.97 3.02
C HIS A 10 11.32 -14.05 1.68
N SER A 11 12.60 -14.44 1.68
CA SER A 11 13.38 -14.63 0.45
C SER A 11 12.77 -15.72 -0.43
N ILE A 12 12.37 -16.86 0.14
CA ILE A 12 11.70 -17.94 -0.58
C ILE A 12 10.37 -17.45 -1.17
N LEU A 13 9.54 -16.76 -0.39
CA LEU A 13 8.27 -16.19 -0.87
C LEU A 13 8.49 -15.23 -2.04
N LEU A 14 9.46 -14.32 -1.94
CA LEU A 14 9.81 -13.39 -3.02
C LEU A 14 10.29 -14.12 -4.28
N LEU A 15 11.12 -15.16 -4.13
CA LEU A 15 11.58 -15.99 -5.24
C LEU A 15 10.43 -16.72 -5.93
N CYS A 16 9.39 -17.15 -5.21
CA CYS A 16 8.18 -17.74 -5.79
C CYS A 16 7.36 -16.76 -6.64
N TRP A 17 7.43 -15.45 -6.36
CA TRP A 17 6.71 -14.44 -7.15
C TRP A 17 7.36 -14.14 -8.50
N ILE A 18 8.70 -14.24 -8.60
CA ILE A 18 9.45 -13.96 -9.84
C ILE A 18 8.95 -14.75 -11.06
N PRO A 19 8.81 -16.10 -11.02
CA PRO A 19 8.33 -16.86 -12.17
C PRO A 19 6.89 -16.49 -12.55
N ILE A 20 6.04 -16.17 -11.56
CA ILE A 20 4.66 -15.73 -11.80
C ILE A 20 4.67 -14.41 -12.58
N PHE A 21 5.41 -13.41 -12.09
CA PHE A 21 5.54 -12.12 -12.77
C PHE A 21 6.14 -12.26 -14.18
N TRP A 22 7.15 -13.13 -14.34
CA TRP A 22 7.77 -13.40 -15.62
C TRP A 22 6.78 -14.00 -16.64
N VAL A 23 5.98 -14.98 -16.22
CA VAL A 23 4.94 -15.59 -17.06
C VAL A 23 3.87 -14.56 -17.46
N VAL A 24 3.38 -13.75 -16.52
CA VAL A 24 2.41 -12.68 -16.79
C VAL A 24 2.98 -11.66 -17.77
N PHE A 25 4.23 -11.25 -17.57
CA PHE A 25 4.92 -10.30 -18.44
C PHE A 25 5.11 -10.83 -19.87
N ARG A 26 5.54 -12.08 -20.03
CA ARG A 26 5.66 -12.72 -21.35
C ARG A 26 4.31 -12.81 -22.05
N LYS A 27 3.25 -13.19 -21.33
CA LYS A 27 1.88 -13.23 -21.86
C LYS A 27 1.42 -11.85 -22.34
N ALA A 28 1.65 -10.80 -21.53
CA ALA A 28 1.29 -9.44 -21.87
C ALA A 28 2.04 -8.93 -23.13
N ARG A 29 3.34 -9.21 -23.25
CA ARG A 29 4.13 -8.88 -24.44
C ARG A 29 3.64 -9.60 -25.68
N ARG A 30 3.38 -10.91 -25.60
CA ARG A 30 2.85 -11.69 -26.73
C ARG A 30 1.50 -11.12 -27.19
N SER A 31 0.56 -10.91 -26.28
CA SER A 31 -0.75 -10.35 -26.60
C SER A 31 -0.66 -8.95 -27.23
N LYS A 32 0.28 -8.10 -26.80
CA LYS A 32 0.49 -6.79 -27.45
C LYS A 32 1.03 -6.90 -28.87
N ARG A 33 1.95 -7.83 -29.13
CA ARG A 33 2.47 -8.10 -30.49
C ARG A 33 1.36 -8.56 -31.42
N THR A 34 0.54 -9.52 -30.98
CA THR A 34 -0.61 -9.99 -31.77
C THR A 34 -1.60 -8.85 -32.04
N GLN A 35 -1.93 -8.02 -31.04
CA GLN A 35 -2.79 -6.86 -31.25
C GLN A 35 -2.20 -5.88 -32.29
N ASN A 36 -0.89 -5.63 -32.27
CA ASN A 36 -0.24 -4.77 -33.27
C ASN A 36 -0.33 -5.36 -34.69
N GLN A 37 -0.16 -6.67 -34.84
CA GLN A 37 -0.34 -7.34 -36.13
C GLN A 37 -1.76 -7.21 -36.66
N ILE A 38 -2.77 -7.29 -35.78
CA ILE A 38 -4.17 -7.06 -36.17
C ILE A 38 -4.36 -5.59 -36.60
N VAL A 39 -3.73 -4.62 -35.92
CA VAL A 39 -3.82 -3.19 -36.30
C VAL A 39 -3.29 -3.00 -37.71
N GLU A 40 -2.11 -3.52 -38.00
CA GLU A 40 -1.49 -3.42 -39.33
C GLU A 40 -2.38 -4.01 -40.43
N ASN A 41 -3.08 -5.11 -40.16
CA ASN A 41 -4.01 -5.72 -41.13
C ASN A 41 -5.26 -4.85 -41.33
N VAL A 42 -5.87 -4.34 -40.26
CA VAL A 42 -7.04 -3.46 -40.31
C VAL A 42 -6.71 -2.15 -41.06
N GLU A 43 -5.52 -1.59 -40.86
CA GLU A 43 -5.07 -0.40 -41.58
C GLU A 43 -4.86 -0.68 -43.08
N ARG A 44 -4.34 -1.86 -43.45
CA ARG A 44 -4.22 -2.29 -44.86
C ARG A 44 -5.59 -2.49 -45.53
N GLU A 45 -6.61 -2.90 -44.77
CA GLU A 45 -8.00 -2.96 -45.24
C GLU A 45 -8.63 -1.57 -45.44
N GLY A 46 -7.94 -0.48 -45.07
CA GLY A 46 -8.44 0.89 -45.21
C GLY A 46 -9.43 1.30 -44.12
N LEU A 47 -9.62 0.48 -43.08
CA LEU A 47 -10.51 0.76 -41.97
C LEU A 47 -9.83 1.73 -40.99
N ARG A 48 -10.43 2.91 -40.79
CA ARG A 48 -9.84 4.00 -39.98
C ARG A 48 -10.48 4.20 -38.61
N ASP A 49 -11.74 3.81 -38.43
CA ASP A 49 -12.46 4.00 -37.16
C ASP A 49 -12.34 2.75 -36.28
N TRP A 50 -11.16 2.57 -35.67
CA TRP A 50 -10.86 1.41 -34.83
C TRP A 50 -10.26 1.78 -33.47
N TYR A 51 -10.45 0.88 -32.50
CA TYR A 51 -10.06 1.06 -31.10
C TYR A 51 -9.39 -0.19 -30.57
N ARG A 52 -8.32 -0.01 -29.80
CA ARG A 52 -7.70 -1.11 -29.05
C ARG A 52 -8.55 -1.46 -27.84
N ILE A 53 -8.82 -2.75 -27.66
CA ILE A 53 -9.69 -3.23 -26.59
C ILE A 53 -9.11 -4.45 -25.87
N TYR A 54 -9.48 -4.59 -24.59
CA TYR A 54 -9.38 -5.80 -23.81
C TYR A 54 -10.64 -6.62 -23.97
N ILE A 55 -10.48 -7.95 -24.08
CA ILE A 55 -11.57 -8.88 -24.36
C ILE A 55 -11.54 -10.03 -23.36
N SER A 56 -12.73 -10.42 -22.91
CA SER A 56 -12.93 -11.61 -22.08
C SER A 56 -14.24 -12.30 -22.45
N ARG A 57 -14.23 -13.63 -22.51
CA ARG A 57 -15.45 -14.43 -22.52
C ARG A 57 -16.13 -14.32 -21.15
N THR A 58 -17.46 -14.46 -21.12
CA THR A 58 -18.23 -14.40 -19.86
C THR A 58 -17.73 -15.41 -18.80
N PRO A 59 -17.41 -16.68 -19.13
CA PRO A 59 -16.90 -17.64 -18.13
C PRO A 59 -15.58 -17.22 -17.48
N PHE A 60 -14.63 -16.67 -18.26
CA PHE A 60 -13.38 -16.15 -17.69
C PHE A 60 -13.63 -14.89 -16.87
N PHE A 61 -14.50 -14.01 -17.35
CA PHE A 61 -14.80 -12.75 -16.70
C PHE A 61 -15.29 -12.97 -15.25
N ARG A 62 -16.15 -13.97 -15.05
CA ARG A 62 -16.72 -14.37 -13.75
C ARG A 62 -15.74 -15.04 -12.79
N LYS A 63 -14.54 -15.45 -13.22
CA LYS A 63 -13.54 -16.07 -12.33
C LYS A 63 -13.08 -15.08 -11.27
N ARG A 64 -13.09 -15.50 -10.00
CA ARG A 64 -12.64 -14.69 -8.85
C ARG A 64 -11.13 -14.54 -8.79
N PHE A 65 -10.40 -15.60 -9.14
CA PHE A 65 -8.95 -15.63 -9.14
C PHE A 65 -8.43 -15.70 -10.57
N LYS A 66 -7.77 -14.62 -11.01
CA LYS A 66 -7.12 -14.53 -12.31
C LYS A 66 -5.88 -13.64 -12.22
N PHE A 67 -4.83 -14.03 -12.94
CA PHE A 67 -3.58 -13.26 -13.00
C PHE A 67 -3.70 -12.02 -13.88
N THR A 68 -4.65 -12.02 -14.83
CA THR A 68 -4.95 -10.90 -15.73
C THR A 68 -6.46 -10.65 -15.73
N ALA A 69 -6.87 -9.39 -15.84
CA ALA A 69 -8.29 -9.04 -15.87
C ALA A 69 -9.01 -9.48 -17.15
N TYR A 70 -8.24 -9.62 -18.24
CA TYR A 70 -8.70 -9.97 -19.58
C TYR A 70 -8.06 -11.28 -20.06
N GLU A 71 -8.67 -11.92 -21.04
CA GLU A 71 -8.13 -13.11 -21.70
C GLU A 71 -7.17 -12.74 -22.82
N THR A 72 -7.57 -11.76 -23.64
CA THR A 72 -6.79 -11.29 -24.77
C THR A 72 -6.99 -9.80 -25.05
N ARG A 73 -6.13 -9.28 -25.94
CA ARG A 73 -6.22 -7.95 -26.54
C ARG A 73 -6.70 -8.11 -27.97
N GLY A 74 -7.54 -7.19 -28.40
CA GLY A 74 -8.05 -7.14 -29.77
C GLY A 74 -8.26 -5.72 -30.24
N ILE A 75 -9.02 -5.62 -31.33
CA ILE A 75 -9.45 -4.39 -31.96
C ILE A 75 -10.96 -4.44 -32.13
N LEU A 76 -11.58 -3.29 -31.90
CA LEU A 76 -12.94 -3.02 -32.28
C LEU A 76 -12.93 -2.06 -33.45
N VAL A 77 -13.60 -2.41 -34.55
CA VAL A 77 -13.81 -1.54 -35.70
C VAL A 77 -15.27 -1.11 -35.71
N ASN A 78 -15.49 0.19 -35.71
CA ASN A 78 -16.81 0.78 -35.81
C ASN A 78 -17.18 0.93 -37.29
N LEU A 79 -18.09 0.08 -37.77
CA LEU A 79 -18.59 0.11 -39.13
C LEU A 79 -19.90 0.94 -39.19
N PRO A 80 -20.34 1.38 -40.38
CA PRO A 80 -21.61 2.09 -40.51
C PRO A 80 -22.79 1.31 -39.90
N ASP A 81 -22.94 0.04 -40.28
CA ASP A 81 -24.09 -0.79 -39.90
C ASP A 81 -23.81 -1.77 -38.75
N GLY A 82 -22.60 -1.74 -38.18
CA GLY A 82 -22.18 -2.76 -37.22
C GLY A 82 -20.91 -2.43 -36.47
N VAL A 83 -20.52 -3.35 -35.59
CA VAL A 83 -19.26 -3.31 -34.85
C VAL A 83 -18.55 -4.63 -35.07
N ARG A 84 -17.35 -4.59 -35.64
CA ARG A 84 -16.52 -5.78 -35.86
C ARG A 84 -15.47 -5.89 -34.77
N VAL A 85 -15.39 -7.03 -34.11
CA VAL A 85 -14.39 -7.32 -33.06
C VAL A 85 -13.43 -8.37 -33.58
N ILE A 86 -12.14 -8.02 -33.61
CA ILE A 86 -11.06 -8.86 -34.12
C ILE A 86 -10.03 -9.11 -33.02
N ALA A 87 -9.74 -10.36 -32.71
CA ALA A 87 -8.73 -10.73 -31.73
C ALA A 87 -8.19 -12.14 -31.95
N GLU A 88 -7.23 -12.55 -31.12
CA GLU A 88 -6.71 -13.91 -31.07
C GLU A 88 -6.69 -14.37 -29.61
N TRP A 89 -7.32 -15.50 -29.31
CA TRP A 89 -7.33 -16.08 -27.98
C TRP A 89 -5.95 -16.63 -27.63
N PRO A 90 -5.64 -16.86 -26.33
CA PRO A 90 -4.38 -17.49 -25.93
C PRO A 90 -4.13 -18.87 -26.55
N SER A 91 -5.19 -19.57 -26.99
CA SER A 91 -5.14 -20.83 -27.73
C SER A 91 -4.66 -20.69 -29.18
N GLY A 92 -4.59 -19.47 -29.72
CA GLY A 92 -4.32 -19.19 -31.14
C GLY A 92 -5.60 -19.13 -32.00
N GLU A 93 -6.76 -19.46 -31.44
CA GLU A 93 -8.05 -19.31 -32.10
C GLU A 93 -8.33 -17.83 -32.39
N ARG A 94 -8.59 -17.48 -33.66
CA ARG A 94 -8.96 -16.11 -34.04
C ARG A 94 -10.45 -15.88 -33.86
N ILE A 95 -10.79 -14.69 -33.38
CA ILE A 95 -12.16 -14.17 -33.35
C ILE A 95 -12.23 -13.01 -34.34
N ASP A 96 -13.24 -13.07 -35.20
CA ASP A 96 -13.62 -12.01 -36.12
C ASP A 96 -15.15 -12.01 -36.19
N GLN A 97 -15.77 -11.21 -35.33
CA GLN A 97 -17.22 -11.24 -35.11
C GLN A 97 -17.82 -9.85 -35.35
N THR A 98 -18.85 -9.78 -36.19
CA THR A 98 -19.59 -8.54 -36.45
C THR A 98 -20.93 -8.55 -35.71
N PHE A 99 -21.20 -7.47 -34.98
CA PHE A 99 -22.44 -7.21 -34.27
C PHE A 99 -23.22 -6.13 -35.03
N PRO A 100 -24.36 -6.44 -35.67
CA PRO A 100 -25.16 -5.43 -36.36
C PRO A 100 -25.71 -4.41 -35.38
N LYS A 101 -25.56 -3.11 -35.65
CA LYS A 101 -26.02 -2.04 -34.73
C LYS A 101 -27.53 -2.09 -34.47
N SER A 102 -28.31 -2.57 -35.45
CA SER A 102 -29.76 -2.72 -35.34
C SER A 102 -30.21 -3.76 -34.31
N SER A 103 -29.37 -4.75 -33.98
CA SER A 103 -29.69 -5.83 -33.04
C SER A 103 -28.68 -5.98 -31.90
N MET A 104 -27.64 -5.13 -31.88
CA MET A 104 -26.60 -5.13 -30.88
C MET A 104 -27.15 -4.70 -29.53
N GLN A 105 -26.99 -5.56 -28.53
CA GLN A 105 -27.26 -5.21 -27.14
C GLN A 105 -25.95 -4.80 -26.48
N LEU A 106 -25.93 -3.56 -25.99
CA LEU A 106 -24.82 -3.01 -25.24
C LEU A 106 -25.24 -2.85 -23.78
N ARG A 107 -24.38 -3.27 -22.84
CA ARG A 107 -24.64 -3.09 -21.41
C ARG A 107 -23.40 -2.64 -20.68
N TRP A 108 -23.50 -1.52 -19.98
CA TRP A 108 -22.44 -1.06 -19.08
C TRP A 108 -22.36 -1.95 -17.85
N HIS A 109 -21.18 -2.52 -17.59
CA HIS A 109 -20.92 -3.32 -16.41
C HIS A 109 -20.08 -2.57 -15.36
N GLY A 110 -19.27 -1.61 -15.79
CA GLY A 110 -18.44 -0.79 -14.92
C GLY A 110 -17.26 -1.57 -14.32
N ASN A 111 -16.79 -1.13 -13.15
CA ASN A 111 -15.69 -1.78 -12.43
C ASN A 111 -16.25 -2.83 -11.47
N SER A 112 -15.93 -4.11 -11.71
CA SER A 112 -16.39 -5.26 -10.91
C SER A 112 -15.43 -5.62 -9.76
N GLY A 113 -14.48 -4.74 -9.42
CA GLY A 113 -13.52 -4.89 -8.33
C GLY A 113 -12.11 -5.33 -8.76
N ILE A 114 -11.35 -5.89 -7.81
CA ILE A 114 -9.94 -6.31 -8.03
C ILE A 114 -9.83 -7.36 -9.12
N ALA A 115 -10.79 -8.29 -9.20
CA ALA A 115 -10.75 -9.34 -10.22
C ALA A 115 -10.69 -8.72 -11.63
N SER A 116 -11.42 -7.63 -11.88
CA SER A 116 -11.36 -6.87 -13.14
C SER A 116 -10.12 -5.97 -13.30
N ALA A 117 -9.11 -6.08 -12.42
CA ALA A 117 -7.94 -5.18 -12.34
C ALA A 117 -8.31 -3.69 -12.41
N ASN A 118 -9.44 -3.32 -11.80
CA ASN A 118 -9.99 -1.97 -11.82
C ASN A 118 -10.35 -1.41 -13.20
N LEU A 119 -10.42 -2.26 -14.24
CA LEU A 119 -10.91 -1.85 -15.55
C LEU A 119 -12.44 -1.71 -15.53
N HIS A 120 -12.95 -0.81 -16.37
CA HIS A 120 -14.38 -0.65 -16.61
C HIS A 120 -14.80 -1.42 -17.84
N TRP A 121 -15.82 -2.25 -17.66
CA TRP A 121 -16.25 -3.21 -18.67
C TRP A 121 -17.62 -2.86 -19.24
N LEU A 122 -17.81 -3.22 -20.50
CA LEU A 122 -19.09 -3.29 -21.18
C LEU A 122 -19.30 -4.71 -21.71
N ALA A 123 -20.55 -5.09 -21.89
CA ALA A 123 -20.95 -6.35 -22.50
C ALA A 123 -21.58 -6.06 -23.87
N ILE A 124 -21.16 -6.77 -24.90
CA ILE A 124 -21.71 -6.70 -26.27
C ILE A 124 -22.21 -8.08 -26.72
N GLY A 125 -23.33 -8.12 -27.43
CA GLY A 125 -23.91 -9.35 -28.00
C GLY A 125 -25.13 -9.86 -27.23
N SER A 126 -25.50 -11.13 -27.44
CA SER A 126 -26.70 -11.71 -26.84
C SER A 126 -26.60 -11.85 -25.31
N ASN A 127 -27.76 -11.85 -24.64
CA ASN A 127 -27.84 -11.88 -23.17
C ASN A 127 -27.18 -13.11 -22.52
N ASP A 128 -27.19 -14.26 -23.18
CA ASP A 128 -26.74 -15.52 -22.58
C ASP A 128 -25.22 -15.65 -22.53
N ASN A 129 -24.52 -15.12 -23.53
CA ASN A 129 -23.05 -15.20 -23.58
C ASN A 129 -22.45 -13.96 -24.26
N PRO A 130 -22.57 -12.78 -23.62
CA PRO A 130 -22.00 -11.58 -24.18
C PRO A 130 -20.47 -11.64 -24.13
N LEU A 131 -19.85 -10.91 -25.07
CA LEU A 131 -18.43 -10.64 -25.04
C LEU A 131 -18.17 -9.43 -24.13
N MET A 132 -17.24 -9.57 -23.19
CA MET A 132 -16.89 -8.50 -22.27
C MET A 132 -15.75 -7.68 -22.88
N LEU A 133 -15.95 -6.38 -23.04
CA LEU A 133 -14.99 -5.46 -23.62
C LEU A 133 -14.61 -4.35 -22.62
N SER A 134 -13.38 -3.85 -22.74
CA SER A 134 -12.90 -2.62 -22.10
C SER A 134 -11.95 -1.93 -23.07
N ALA A 135 -11.84 -0.60 -23.03
CA ALA A 135 -10.78 0.08 -23.76
C ALA A 135 -9.39 -0.38 -23.27
N ASP A 136 -8.43 -0.53 -24.18
CA ASP A 136 -7.02 -0.82 -23.85
C ASP A 136 -6.30 0.48 -23.47
N THR A 137 -6.27 0.78 -22.18
CA THR A 137 -5.53 1.93 -21.62
C THR A 137 -4.10 1.58 -21.21
N GLY A 138 -3.54 0.49 -21.76
CA GLY A 138 -2.20 0.02 -21.43
C GLY A 138 -2.07 -0.38 -19.96
N PHE A 139 -1.08 0.19 -19.28
CA PHE A 139 -0.85 -0.03 -17.84
C PHE A 139 -1.65 0.93 -16.94
N ASN A 140 -2.37 1.90 -17.53
CA ASN A 140 -3.06 2.93 -16.78
C ASN A 140 -4.56 2.62 -16.66
N ALA A 141 -4.96 1.91 -15.60
CA ALA A 141 -6.38 1.62 -15.33
C ALA A 141 -7.22 2.87 -14.99
N ILE A 142 -6.60 4.01 -14.66
CA ILE A 142 -7.30 5.25 -14.27
C ILE A 142 -8.21 5.72 -15.40
N GLN A 143 -7.67 5.73 -16.62
CA GLN A 143 -8.37 6.21 -17.81
C GLN A 143 -9.38 5.18 -18.33
N SER A 144 -9.41 3.95 -17.79
CA SER A 144 -10.26 2.88 -18.32
C SER A 144 -11.74 3.25 -18.29
N ARG A 145 -12.19 4.00 -17.27
CA ARG A 145 -13.59 4.43 -17.20
C ARG A 145 -13.95 5.34 -18.37
N GLU A 146 -13.20 6.41 -18.54
CA GLU A 146 -13.44 7.43 -19.56
C GLU A 146 -13.24 6.83 -20.95
N ALA A 147 -12.15 6.11 -21.17
CA ALA A 147 -11.87 5.46 -22.45
C ALA A 147 -12.93 4.41 -22.82
N THR A 148 -13.42 3.60 -21.88
CA THR A 148 -14.51 2.65 -22.16
C THR A 148 -15.86 3.37 -22.35
N ALA A 149 -16.10 4.49 -21.64
CA ALA A 149 -17.30 5.31 -21.85
C ALA A 149 -17.29 5.98 -23.23
N ASP A 150 -16.15 6.50 -23.68
CA ASP A 150 -15.96 7.07 -25.01
C ASP A 150 -16.09 6.01 -26.10
N LEU A 151 -15.47 4.85 -25.91
CA LEU A 151 -15.66 3.69 -26.79
C LEU A 151 -17.15 3.37 -26.95
N CYS A 152 -17.89 3.33 -25.84
CA CYS A 152 -19.31 3.06 -25.82
C CYS A 152 -20.13 4.11 -26.59
N ARG A 153 -19.85 5.41 -26.42
CA ARG A 153 -20.51 6.50 -27.15
C ARG A 153 -20.21 6.48 -28.65
N ARG A 154 -19.02 6.03 -29.04
CA ARG A 154 -18.63 5.95 -30.46
C ARG A 154 -19.27 4.78 -31.18
N ILE A 155 -19.45 3.67 -30.48
CA ILE A 155 -20.14 2.48 -30.96
C ILE A 155 -21.64 2.74 -31.13
N ASP A 156 -22.26 3.33 -30.10
CA ASP A 156 -23.68 3.61 -30.04
C ASP A 156 -23.90 4.99 -29.39
N PRO A 157 -24.07 6.06 -30.20
CA PRO A 157 -24.28 7.41 -29.71
C PRO A 157 -25.56 7.59 -28.87
N GLU A 158 -26.57 6.74 -29.10
CA GLU A 158 -27.85 6.76 -28.38
C GLU A 158 -27.75 6.04 -27.03
N PHE A 159 -26.67 5.27 -26.79
CA PHE A 159 -26.49 4.54 -25.55
C PHE A 159 -26.36 5.47 -24.34
N ARG A 160 -27.36 5.41 -23.46
CA ARG A 160 -27.36 6.19 -22.22
C ARG A 160 -26.48 5.55 -21.15
N LEU A 161 -25.25 6.04 -21.06
CA LEU A 161 -24.35 5.67 -19.97
C LEU A 161 -24.98 5.96 -18.58
N PRO A 162 -24.89 5.01 -17.63
CA PRO A 162 -25.40 5.23 -16.27
C PRO A 162 -24.65 6.36 -15.58
N GLY A 163 -25.30 7.06 -14.65
CA GLY A 163 -24.72 8.23 -13.96
C GLY A 163 -23.34 7.97 -13.32
N ILE A 164 -23.12 6.75 -12.82
CA ILE A 164 -21.84 6.32 -12.24
C ILE A 164 -20.69 6.33 -13.27
N ALA A 165 -20.99 6.05 -14.55
CA ALA A 165 -20.00 6.12 -15.61
C ALA A 165 -19.60 7.58 -15.93
N LYS A 166 -20.43 8.56 -15.56
CA LYS A 166 -20.22 9.99 -15.76
C LYS A 166 -19.64 10.70 -14.53
N SER A 167 -19.90 10.21 -13.32
CA SER A 167 -19.51 10.88 -12.08
C SER A 167 -18.07 10.57 -11.68
N GLU A 168 -17.15 11.53 -11.71
CA GLU A 168 -15.85 11.40 -11.05
C GLU A 168 -16.01 11.06 -9.57
N PHE A 169 -15.34 9.99 -9.13
CA PHE A 169 -15.29 9.66 -7.72
C PHE A 169 -14.39 10.69 -7.04
N ALA A 170 -14.95 11.37 -6.05
CA ALA A 170 -14.23 12.37 -5.26
C ALA A 170 -14.19 11.88 -3.80
N LEU A 171 -12.98 11.84 -3.23
CA LEU A 171 -12.74 11.29 -1.88
C LEU A 171 -13.56 12.02 -0.82
N GLU A 172 -13.70 13.33 -0.97
CA GLU A 172 -14.42 14.22 -0.07
C GLU A 172 -15.93 14.04 -0.10
N LYS A 173 -16.48 13.42 -1.15
CA LYS A 173 -17.92 13.13 -1.23
C LYS A 173 -18.29 11.80 -0.56
N ASN A 174 -17.32 10.93 -0.28
CA ASN A 174 -17.56 9.64 0.37
C ASN A 174 -17.19 9.71 1.86
N ARG A 175 -18.20 9.53 2.73
CA ARG A 175 -18.01 9.58 4.19
C ARG A 175 -16.99 8.57 4.71
N ALA A 176 -16.92 7.36 4.14
CA ALA A 176 -15.96 6.35 4.57
C ALA A 176 -14.53 6.75 4.21
N SER A 177 -14.32 7.29 3.00
CA SER A 177 -13.02 7.85 2.59
C SER A 177 -12.58 8.99 3.50
N LEU A 178 -13.48 9.94 3.82
CA LEU A 178 -13.20 11.04 4.74
C LEU A 178 -12.79 10.56 6.13
N VAL A 179 -13.48 9.56 6.68
CA VAL A 179 -13.14 8.97 7.99
C VAL A 179 -11.71 8.42 7.97
N ILE A 180 -11.34 7.69 6.91
CA ILE A 180 -9.97 7.17 6.78
C ILE A 180 -8.94 8.29 6.69
N VAL A 181 -9.19 9.32 5.89
CA VAL A 181 -8.28 10.47 5.77
C VAL A 181 -8.11 11.17 7.14
N ALA A 182 -9.20 11.37 7.88
CA ALA A 182 -9.15 11.97 9.22
C ALA A 182 -8.35 11.11 10.21
N ILE A 183 -8.60 9.80 10.26
CA ILE A 183 -7.84 8.86 11.11
C ILE A 183 -6.36 8.88 10.75
N PHE A 184 -6.02 8.90 9.45
CA PHE A 184 -4.64 9.00 9.00
C PHE A 184 -3.93 10.23 9.56
N PHE A 185 -4.53 11.42 9.40
CA PHE A 185 -3.92 12.66 9.89
C PHE A 185 -3.82 12.68 11.42
N LEU A 186 -4.80 12.13 12.13
CA LEU A 186 -4.76 12.01 13.58
C LEU A 186 -3.63 11.08 14.05
N LEU A 187 -3.46 9.93 13.40
CA LEU A 187 -2.37 9.00 13.70
C LEU A 187 -1.00 9.59 13.36
N LEU A 188 -0.89 10.30 12.23
CA LEU A 188 0.34 10.97 11.84
C LEU A 188 0.71 12.10 12.82
N ALA A 189 -0.27 12.93 13.19
CA ALA A 189 -0.10 13.98 14.18
C ALA A 189 0.32 13.37 15.53
N PHE A 190 -0.33 12.30 15.98
CA PHE A 190 0.06 11.58 17.18
C PHE A 190 1.49 11.05 17.10
N ALA A 191 1.87 10.39 15.99
CA ALA A 191 3.20 9.84 15.82
C ALA A 191 4.29 10.92 15.87
N LEU A 192 4.05 12.08 15.26
CA LEU A 192 4.98 13.20 15.23
C LEU A 192 5.03 13.94 16.58
N ILE A 193 3.87 14.27 17.14
CA ILE A 193 3.76 15.06 18.37
C ILE A 193 4.23 14.22 19.57
N ASP A 194 3.72 12.99 19.73
CA ASP A 194 4.13 12.15 20.85
C ASP A 194 5.55 11.62 20.68
N GLY A 195 5.89 11.15 19.47
CA GLY A 195 7.19 10.56 19.19
C GLY A 195 8.37 11.53 19.29
N LYS A 196 8.14 12.84 19.15
CA LYS A 196 9.20 13.86 19.22
C LYS A 196 9.09 14.85 20.37
N PHE A 197 7.87 15.21 20.80
CA PHE A 197 7.69 16.37 21.69
C PHE A 197 7.10 16.00 23.05
N LEU A 198 6.05 15.17 23.10
CA LEU A 198 5.35 14.89 24.37
C LEU A 198 5.97 13.75 25.19
N ASN A 199 6.64 12.79 24.54
CA ASN A 199 7.18 11.63 25.23
C ASN A 199 8.68 11.82 25.54
N LYS A 200 8.96 12.34 26.73
CA LYS A 200 10.30 12.52 27.29
C LYS A 200 11.06 11.22 27.61
N TYR A 201 10.43 10.07 27.39
CA TYR A 201 11.07 8.79 27.64
C TYR A 201 11.64 8.23 26.35
N GLU A 202 12.91 7.84 26.34
CA GLU A 202 13.53 7.12 25.24
C GLU A 202 13.44 5.61 25.48
N TRP A 203 13.10 4.85 24.44
CA TRP A 203 13.04 3.39 24.57
C TRP A 203 14.43 2.77 24.46
N LEU A 204 14.89 2.11 25.54
CA LEU A 204 16.11 1.33 25.57
C LEU A 204 15.85 -0.06 24.96
N ARG A 205 16.41 -0.31 23.78
CA ARG A 205 16.20 -1.56 23.04
C ARG A 205 16.90 -2.72 23.74
N THR A 206 16.16 -3.80 23.97
CA THR A 206 16.68 -5.05 24.54
C THR A 206 16.43 -6.22 23.59
N ALA A 207 17.22 -7.29 23.71
CA ALA A 207 16.98 -8.51 22.94
C ALA A 207 15.55 -9.05 23.15
N GLY A 208 15.04 -8.94 24.38
CA GLY A 208 13.69 -9.37 24.78
C GLY A 208 12.54 -8.52 24.24
N THR A 209 12.80 -7.32 23.70
CA THR A 209 11.76 -6.45 23.10
C THR A 209 11.86 -6.37 21.57
N SER A 210 12.82 -7.07 20.98
CA SER A 210 13.00 -7.14 19.51
C SER A 210 11.78 -7.72 18.78
N TRP A 211 11.01 -8.58 19.45
CA TRP A 211 9.76 -9.13 18.90
C TRP A 211 8.65 -8.07 18.74
N LEU A 212 8.69 -6.95 19.46
CA LEU A 212 7.69 -5.89 19.25
C LEU A 212 7.89 -5.22 17.88
N LEU A 213 9.13 -5.11 17.40
CA LEU A 213 9.41 -4.40 16.14
C LEU A 213 9.07 -5.20 14.88
N MET A 214 9.29 -6.52 14.86
CA MET A 214 9.24 -7.26 13.59
C MET A 214 8.38 -8.53 13.54
N PRO A 215 7.51 -8.82 14.52
CA PRO A 215 6.16 -9.25 14.10
C PRO A 215 5.09 -8.17 14.27
N GLY A 216 5.25 -7.22 15.20
CA GLY A 216 4.26 -6.18 15.46
C GLY A 216 3.95 -5.34 14.22
N MET A 217 4.96 -4.88 13.50
CA MET A 217 4.78 -4.09 12.27
C MET A 217 4.10 -4.87 11.14
N GLN A 218 4.37 -6.17 10.99
CA GLN A 218 3.74 -7.00 9.96
C GLN A 218 2.26 -7.23 10.27
N ILE A 219 1.90 -7.42 11.54
CA ILE A 219 0.50 -7.53 11.96
C ILE A 219 -0.25 -6.24 11.64
N ILE A 220 0.37 -5.07 11.83
CA ILE A 220 -0.24 -3.79 11.47
C ILE A 220 -0.51 -3.69 9.97
N MET A 221 0.41 -4.17 9.13
CA MET A 221 0.20 -4.19 7.68
C MET A 221 -1.01 -5.05 7.28
N LEU A 222 -1.33 -6.11 8.04
CA LEU A 222 -2.53 -6.93 7.81
C LEU A 222 -3.83 -6.15 8.08
N LEU A 223 -3.79 -5.07 8.87
CA LEU A 223 -4.96 -4.20 9.10
C LEU A 223 -5.39 -3.43 7.85
N ALA A 224 -4.55 -3.38 6.80
CA ALA A 224 -4.98 -2.86 5.50
C ALA A 224 -6.15 -3.68 4.91
N LEU A 225 -6.21 -5.00 5.14
CA LEU A 225 -7.24 -5.88 4.57
C LEU A 225 -8.67 -5.57 5.07
N PRO A 226 -8.95 -5.48 6.39
CA PRO A 226 -10.27 -5.12 6.87
C PRO A 226 -10.66 -3.69 6.47
N VAL A 227 -9.71 -2.74 6.45
CA VAL A 227 -9.97 -1.37 5.99
C VAL A 227 -10.35 -1.36 4.51
N TYR A 228 -9.60 -2.08 3.67
CA TYR A 228 -9.89 -2.25 2.26
C TYR A 228 -11.29 -2.83 2.02
N TRP A 229 -11.62 -3.89 2.76
CA TRP A 229 -12.91 -4.56 2.66
C TRP A 229 -14.07 -3.64 3.07
N TRP A 230 -13.90 -2.87 4.15
CA TRP A 230 -14.87 -1.88 4.60
C TRP A 230 -15.08 -0.75 3.58
N LEU A 231 -14.00 -0.22 2.99
CA LEU A 231 -14.06 0.80 1.94
C LEU A 231 -14.75 0.27 0.68
N SER A 232 -14.43 -0.97 0.29
CA SER A 232 -15.07 -1.64 -0.86
C SER A 232 -16.57 -1.82 -0.64
N LYS A 233 -17.00 -2.22 0.57
CA LYS A 233 -18.43 -2.27 0.94
C LYS A 233 -19.09 -0.89 0.94
N SER A 234 -18.33 0.15 1.23
CA SER A 234 -18.77 1.55 1.21
C SER A 234 -18.76 2.19 -0.18
N LYS A 235 -18.68 1.37 -1.25
CA LYS A 235 -18.67 1.78 -2.66
C LYS A 235 -17.52 2.72 -3.01
N VAL A 236 -16.44 2.72 -2.23
CA VAL A 236 -15.20 3.38 -2.61
C VAL A 236 -14.56 2.55 -3.71
N PRO A 237 -14.16 3.14 -4.85
CA PRO A 237 -13.58 2.34 -5.91
C PRO A 237 -12.30 1.64 -5.42
N ALA A 238 -12.05 0.47 -6.00
CA ALA A 238 -11.09 -0.48 -5.45
C ALA A 238 -9.64 0.07 -5.43
N ARG A 239 -9.31 1.05 -6.27
CA ARG A 239 -7.99 1.69 -6.26
C ARG A 239 -7.84 2.65 -5.07
N GLU A 240 -8.81 3.53 -4.87
CA GLU A 240 -8.86 4.47 -3.76
C GLU A 240 -8.92 3.69 -2.44
N SER A 241 -9.69 2.60 -2.40
CA SER A 241 -9.72 1.67 -1.26
C SER A 241 -8.35 1.11 -0.95
N LEU A 242 -7.59 0.67 -1.97
CA LEU A 242 -6.23 0.16 -1.80
C LEU A 242 -5.32 1.25 -1.25
N THR A 243 -5.25 2.41 -1.91
CA THR A 243 -4.41 3.54 -1.47
C THR A 243 -4.72 3.97 -0.05
N LEU A 244 -5.99 4.18 0.29
CA LEU A 244 -6.42 4.58 1.63
C LEU A 244 -6.10 3.52 2.69
N SER A 245 -6.32 2.24 2.38
CA SER A 245 -6.00 1.15 3.31
C SER A 245 -4.50 1.03 3.58
N THR A 246 -3.66 1.18 2.56
CA THR A 246 -2.20 1.20 2.70
C THR A 246 -1.74 2.41 3.49
N LEU A 247 -2.31 3.59 3.21
CA LEU A 247 -1.98 4.83 3.89
C LEU A 247 -2.30 4.76 5.39
N ILE A 248 -3.39 4.10 5.78
CA ILE A 248 -3.68 3.78 7.19
C ILE A 248 -2.67 2.82 7.80
N ALA A 249 -2.32 1.73 7.10
CA ALA A 249 -1.33 0.79 7.60
C ALA A 249 0.03 1.46 7.85
N VAL A 250 0.43 2.38 6.96
CA VAL A 250 1.65 3.20 7.12
C VAL A 250 1.52 4.11 8.34
N ALA A 251 0.41 4.85 8.50
CA ALA A 251 0.23 5.72 9.66
C ALA A 251 0.19 4.95 10.99
N LEU A 252 -0.46 3.79 11.02
CA LEU A 252 -0.45 2.90 12.18
C LEU A 252 0.98 2.40 12.48
N SER A 253 1.77 2.09 11.46
CA SER A 253 3.17 1.66 11.65
C SER A 253 4.04 2.78 12.23
N LEU A 254 3.83 4.03 11.79
CA LEU A 254 4.50 5.20 12.36
C LEU A 254 4.06 5.48 13.79
N ALA A 255 2.76 5.36 14.07
CA ALA A 255 2.17 5.54 15.39
C ALA A 255 2.47 4.39 16.36
N TYR A 256 2.92 3.24 15.86
CA TYR A 256 3.07 2.01 16.64
C TYR A 256 4.02 2.17 17.83
N ILE A 257 5.24 2.65 17.59
CA ILE A 257 6.25 2.82 18.64
C ILE A 257 5.79 3.81 19.72
N PRO A 258 5.33 5.04 19.40
CA PRO A 258 4.83 5.93 20.45
C PRO A 258 3.60 5.36 21.18
N ALA A 259 2.68 4.71 20.47
CA ALA A 259 1.50 4.10 21.08
C ALA A 259 1.87 2.98 22.06
N ILE A 260 2.73 2.04 21.65
CA ILE A 260 3.10 0.91 22.52
C ILE A 260 3.90 1.36 23.74
N LYS A 261 4.77 2.38 23.59
CA LYS A 261 5.45 3.02 24.73
C LYS A 261 4.45 3.59 25.73
N ARG A 262 3.44 4.32 25.24
CA ARG A 262 2.39 4.90 26.10
C ARG A 262 1.56 3.83 26.79
N VAL A 263 1.17 2.77 26.09
CA VAL A 263 0.46 1.64 26.69
C VAL A 263 1.30 0.99 27.79
N ASP A 264 2.58 0.72 27.52
CA ASP A 264 3.49 0.16 28.53
C ASP A 264 3.66 1.07 29.76
N GLN A 265 3.84 2.37 29.55
CA GLN A 265 3.91 3.37 30.62
C GLN A 265 2.62 3.42 31.46
N LEU A 266 1.47 3.47 30.81
CA LEU A 266 0.16 3.55 31.47
C LEU A 266 -0.16 2.31 32.31
N LEU A 267 0.38 1.16 31.90
CA LEU A 267 0.21 -0.11 32.62
C LEU A 267 1.31 -0.37 33.66
N SER A 268 2.31 0.50 33.77
CA SER A 268 3.36 0.38 34.79
C SER A 268 2.78 0.72 36.17
N THR A 269 2.89 -0.20 37.13
CA THR A 269 2.42 -0.01 38.51
C THR A 269 3.37 0.86 39.33
N ASP A 270 4.67 0.74 39.05
CA ASP A 270 5.71 1.29 39.91
C ASP A 270 6.16 2.69 39.48
N GLY A 271 5.69 3.13 38.30
CA GLY A 271 6.05 4.42 37.72
C GLY A 271 7.54 4.54 37.43
N PRO A 272 8.06 5.79 37.37
CA PRO A 272 9.49 6.03 37.21
C PRO A 272 10.27 5.65 38.48
N GLN A 273 11.27 4.81 38.33
CA GLN A 273 12.18 4.39 39.39
C GLN A 273 13.62 4.82 39.07
N SER A 274 14.36 5.22 40.10
CA SER A 274 15.77 5.61 39.97
C SER A 274 16.66 4.38 40.02
N TYR A 275 17.52 4.23 39.02
CA TYR A 275 18.52 3.17 38.95
C TYR A 275 19.92 3.76 38.86
N ALA A 276 20.85 3.15 39.60
CA ALA A 276 22.26 3.51 39.57
C ALA A 276 22.94 2.86 38.36
N TYR A 277 23.71 3.66 37.63
CA TYR A 277 24.53 3.24 36.50
C TYR A 277 25.97 3.65 36.72
N ARG A 278 26.90 2.77 36.38
CA ARG A 278 28.34 3.01 36.41
C ARG A 278 28.81 3.48 35.03
N LEU A 279 29.57 4.57 35.00
CA LEU A 279 30.19 5.07 33.78
C LEU A 279 31.39 4.20 33.40
N GLY A 280 31.26 3.46 32.31
CA GLY A 280 32.38 2.77 31.66
C GLY A 280 33.03 3.60 30.57
N ASP A 281 33.93 2.97 29.82
CA ASP A 281 34.65 3.63 28.73
C ASP A 281 33.69 4.10 27.62
N HIS A 282 34.07 5.21 26.98
CA HIS A 282 33.44 5.74 25.77
C HIS A 282 31.96 6.14 25.92
N GLY A 283 31.51 6.43 27.14
CA GLY A 283 30.13 6.86 27.43
C GLY A 283 29.13 5.71 27.45
N LEU A 284 29.58 4.47 27.68
CA LEU A 284 28.71 3.35 27.98
C LEU A 284 28.39 3.34 29.48
N LEU A 285 27.11 3.31 29.81
CA LEU A 285 26.64 3.23 31.19
C LEU A 285 26.05 1.84 31.44
N THR A 286 26.62 1.13 32.41
CA THR A 286 26.18 -0.21 32.81
C THR A 286 25.42 -0.13 34.14
N PRO A 287 24.31 -0.87 34.30
CA PRO A 287 23.53 -0.81 35.54
C PRO A 287 24.31 -1.43 36.71
N VAL A 288 24.19 -0.85 37.90
CA VAL A 288 24.82 -1.39 39.13
C VAL A 288 24.02 -2.57 39.70
N SER A 289 22.71 -2.60 39.45
CA SER A 289 21.78 -3.65 39.86
C SER A 289 21.27 -4.45 38.67
N ASP A 290 20.93 -5.72 38.90
CA ASP A 290 20.32 -6.55 37.86
C ASP A 290 18.97 -6.01 37.37
N GLY A 291 18.69 -6.16 36.07
CA GLY A 291 17.38 -5.91 35.47
C GLY A 291 17.37 -4.90 34.33
N PRO A 292 17.79 -3.63 34.55
CA PRO A 292 17.85 -2.62 33.50
C PRO A 292 18.87 -2.96 32.41
N PRO A 293 18.71 -2.44 31.17
CA PRO A 293 19.70 -2.59 30.12
C PRO A 293 20.75 -1.47 30.18
N ASP A 294 21.88 -1.69 29.50
CA ASP A 294 22.92 -0.69 29.30
C ASP A 294 22.39 0.54 28.53
N ILE A 295 22.96 1.70 28.80
CA ILE A 295 22.67 2.95 28.11
C ILE A 295 23.92 3.39 27.33
N ASP A 296 23.77 3.55 26.01
CA ASP A 296 24.89 3.90 25.12
C ASP A 296 24.82 5.39 24.72
N TYR A 297 25.77 6.19 25.23
CA TYR A 297 25.95 7.58 24.85
C TYR A 297 27.23 7.82 24.03
N LYS A 298 27.66 6.88 23.18
CA LYS A 298 28.85 7.04 22.31
C LYS A 298 28.83 8.31 21.46
N ASN A 299 27.66 8.82 21.07
CA ASN A 299 27.53 10.06 20.30
C ASN A 299 27.68 11.34 21.14
N ARG A 300 27.81 11.22 22.47
CA ARG A 300 27.91 12.32 23.44
C ARG A 300 29.13 12.18 24.36
N ARG A 301 30.18 11.51 23.90
CA ARG A 301 31.42 11.26 24.67
C ARG A 301 32.01 12.51 25.33
N GLU A 302 32.01 13.65 24.63
CA GLU A 302 32.56 14.90 25.18
C GLU A 302 31.93 15.33 26.51
N TYR A 303 30.62 15.11 26.67
CA TYR A 303 29.93 15.41 27.92
C TYR A 303 30.31 14.42 29.01
N TRP A 304 30.43 13.13 28.68
CA TRP A 304 30.72 12.09 29.66
C TRP A 304 32.18 12.06 30.11
N ASN A 305 33.11 12.49 29.26
CA ASN A 305 34.56 12.56 29.57
C ASN A 305 34.92 13.60 30.66
N GLN A 306 33.96 14.41 31.13
CA GLN A 306 34.19 15.32 32.25
C GLN A 306 34.07 14.63 33.62
N PHE A 307 33.51 13.42 33.65
CA PHE A 307 33.34 12.62 34.86
C PHE A 307 34.44 11.55 34.95
N GLU A 308 34.77 11.14 36.17
CA GLU A 308 35.70 10.04 36.41
C GLU A 308 35.12 8.71 35.90
N GLU A 309 35.97 7.85 35.36
CA GLU A 309 35.60 6.46 35.06
C GLU A 309 35.10 5.77 36.34
N ASP A 310 34.19 4.82 36.19
CA ASP A 310 33.48 4.13 37.28
C ASP A 310 32.60 5.01 38.19
N SER A 311 32.46 6.30 37.88
CA SER A 311 31.51 7.17 38.59
C SER A 311 30.07 6.68 38.44
N ILE A 312 29.27 6.84 39.51
CA ILE A 312 27.89 6.37 39.58
C ILE A 312 26.94 7.52 39.29
N HIS A 313 26.02 7.31 38.35
CA HIS A 313 25.00 8.26 37.91
C HIS A 313 23.61 7.65 38.08
N GLN A 314 22.63 8.47 38.45
CA GLN A 314 21.25 8.04 38.66
C GLN A 314 20.40 8.36 37.44
N PHE A 315 19.61 7.39 37.00
CA PHE A 315 18.67 7.56 35.89
C PHE A 315 17.28 7.09 36.28
N ASN A 316 16.27 7.84 35.85
CA ASN A 316 14.88 7.46 36.03
C ASN A 316 14.42 6.60 34.85
N LEU A 317 14.10 5.34 35.11
CA LEU A 317 13.56 4.42 34.12
C LEU A 317 12.13 4.01 34.51
N VAL A 318 11.30 3.82 33.48
CA VAL A 318 9.98 3.18 33.59
C VAL A 318 10.04 1.85 32.89
N ARG A 319 9.42 0.83 33.51
CA ARG A 319 9.19 -0.47 32.88
C ARG A 319 7.74 -0.86 33.10
N GLY A 320 7.03 -1.11 32.01
CA GLY A 320 5.70 -1.70 32.07
C GLY A 320 5.70 -3.21 31.81
N PRO A 321 4.50 -3.81 31.78
CA PRO A 321 4.33 -5.25 31.61
C PRO A 321 4.71 -5.76 30.21
N LEU A 322 4.86 -4.88 29.22
CA LEU A 322 5.36 -5.27 27.88
C LEU A 322 6.89 -5.42 27.87
N GLY A 323 7.55 -5.17 28.99
CA GLY A 323 8.99 -5.34 29.17
C GLY A 323 9.82 -4.26 28.50
N MET A 324 9.22 -3.13 28.14
CA MET A 324 9.94 -2.01 27.54
C MET A 324 10.60 -1.17 28.62
N TRP A 325 11.93 -1.05 28.55
CA TRP A 325 12.68 -0.13 29.40
C TRP A 325 12.69 1.25 28.77
N GLN A 326 12.25 2.27 29.52
CA GLN A 326 12.06 3.61 29.00
C GLN A 326 12.77 4.63 29.89
N LEU A 327 13.78 5.32 29.36
CA LEU A 327 14.65 6.25 30.07
C LEU A 327 14.12 7.68 30.00
N ASP A 328 13.91 8.35 31.13
CA ASP A 328 13.62 9.78 31.15
C ASP A 328 14.89 10.59 30.81
N HIS A 329 14.92 11.17 29.61
CA HIS A 329 16.07 11.97 29.16
C HIS A 329 15.94 13.46 29.50
N SER A 330 14.82 13.91 30.08
CA SER A 330 14.51 15.34 30.18
C SER A 330 15.50 16.12 31.05
N GLU A 331 15.97 15.54 32.16
CA GLU A 331 16.95 16.19 33.03
C GLU A 331 18.36 16.13 32.43
N LEU A 332 18.73 14.97 31.88
CA LEU A 332 20.04 14.77 31.27
C LEU A 332 20.24 15.67 30.05
N GLU A 333 19.23 15.78 29.18
CA GLU A 333 19.30 16.64 28.00
C GLU A 333 19.51 18.11 28.38
N LYS A 334 18.86 18.60 29.44
CA LYS A 334 19.09 19.96 29.94
C LYS A 334 20.54 20.15 30.39
N LYS A 335 21.09 19.20 31.16
CA LYS A 335 22.49 19.25 31.62
C LYS A 335 23.48 19.20 30.44
N MET A 336 23.23 18.33 29.47
CA MET A 336 24.04 18.22 28.26
C MET A 336 23.99 19.50 27.41
N GLN A 337 22.80 20.07 27.20
CA GLN A 337 22.63 21.32 26.46
C GLN A 337 23.41 22.47 27.11
N GLN A 338 23.30 22.62 28.44
CA GLN A 338 24.04 23.64 29.19
C GLN A 338 25.55 23.49 29.03
N PHE A 339 26.07 22.26 29.13
CA PHE A 339 27.49 21.96 28.92
C PHE A 339 27.97 22.39 27.52
N TYR A 340 27.23 22.01 26.47
CA TYR A 340 27.61 22.36 25.09
C TYR A 340 27.48 23.87 24.81
N GLU A 341 26.49 24.55 25.39
CA GLU A 341 26.35 26.00 25.28
C GLU A 341 27.51 26.75 25.96
N GLN A 342 27.91 26.33 27.15
CA GLN A 342 29.07 26.90 27.86
C GLN A 342 30.35 26.72 27.05
N ARG A 343 30.59 25.51 26.52
CA ARG A 343 31.75 25.26 25.64
C ARG A 343 31.73 26.12 24.37
N ARG A 344 30.56 26.34 23.79
CA ARG A 344 30.42 27.19 22.59
C ARG A 344 30.72 28.66 22.89
N LYS A 345 30.33 29.15 24.07
CA LYS A 345 30.65 30.51 24.53
C LYS A 345 32.15 30.69 24.76
N ASN A 346 32.82 29.73 25.37
CA ASN A 346 34.26 29.81 25.68
C ASN A 346 35.19 29.69 24.44
N LYS A 347 34.66 29.27 23.29
CA LYS A 347 35.41 29.20 22.02
C LYS A 347 35.30 30.47 21.17
N LYS A 348 34.38 31.38 21.50
CA LYS A 348 34.26 32.71 20.89
C LYS A 348 35.02 33.71 21.71
#